data_AF-O66957-F1
#
_entry.id   AF-O66957-F1
#
_cell.length_a   1.000
_cell.length_b   1.000
_cell.length_c   1.000
_cell.angle_alpha   90.00
_cell.angle_beta   90.00
_cell.angle_gamma   90.00
#
_symmetry.space_group_name_H-M   'P 1'
#
loop_
_entity.id
_entity.type
_entity.pdbx_description
1 polymer ?
#
loop_
_entity_poly.entity_id
_entity_poly.type
_entity_poly.pdbx_seq_one_letter_code
_entity_poly.pdbx_strand_id
1 'polypeptide(L)'
;MKLLAWSPVLLSSKKFPEENGKKFIPGSEIKEAIKDALVYYFLKKDKALNTKVKNYVKRHKRTSLRKFVREIEKMVFEAEKEFIESIEVPEKVYLSSEGIKEKVVEVYDLKRKDFKDYFKSEVFEGVAEFEVKANNYEKLRSACHSYAEALAHAELTLVRDHPIGEIFHKNLLSEMKNWEIPLRVGFWTTAPFGGRLFWFWGDKEIRNRIRRLYRLDIRPRSVIYVPSEKKTAGWTEVKKDA
;
A
#
# COMPACT_ATOMS: atom_id res chain seq x y z
N MET A 1 4.41 12.43 -15.98
CA MET A 1 4.79 11.16 -15.30
C MET A 1 3.72 10.12 -15.62
N LYS A 2 4.01 8.86 -15.37
CA LYS A 2 3.11 7.74 -15.65
C LYS A 2 2.99 6.85 -14.44
N LEU A 3 1.76 6.39 -14.17
CA LEU A 3 1.47 5.29 -13.26
C LEU A 3 1.47 4.02 -14.09
N LEU A 4 2.43 3.14 -13.84
CA LEU A 4 2.53 1.84 -14.47
C LEU A 4 1.96 0.79 -13.53
N ALA A 5 0.89 0.10 -13.94
CA ALA A 5 0.29 -0.98 -13.18
C ALA A 5 0.94 -2.33 -13.53
N TRP A 6 2.01 -2.68 -12.81
CA TRP A 6 2.73 -3.96 -12.95
C TRP A 6 1.89 -5.18 -12.53
N SER A 7 0.90 -4.93 -11.69
CA SER A 7 -0.16 -5.88 -11.33
C SER A 7 -1.52 -5.20 -11.35
N PRO A 8 -2.63 -5.97 -11.45
CA PRO A 8 -3.97 -5.40 -11.48
C PRO A 8 -4.22 -4.45 -10.30
N VAL A 9 -4.69 -3.23 -10.56
CA VAL A 9 -5.15 -2.28 -9.55
C VAL A 9 -6.67 -2.37 -9.47
N LEU A 10 -7.24 -2.38 -8.28
CA LEU A 10 -8.68 -2.25 -8.03
C LEU A 10 -8.89 -1.42 -6.78
N LEU A 11 -10.02 -0.72 -6.66
CA LEU A 11 -10.28 0.18 -5.51
C LEU A 11 -11.21 -0.42 -4.46
N SER A 12 -12.02 -1.40 -4.85
CA SER A 12 -13.00 -2.03 -3.97
C SER A 12 -13.47 -3.35 -4.59
N SER A 13 -14.53 -3.94 -4.04
CA SER A 13 -15.26 -5.04 -4.68
C SER A 13 -16.20 -4.58 -5.80
N LYS A 14 -16.07 -3.32 -6.27
CA LYS A 14 -16.94 -2.67 -7.26
C LYS A 14 -16.11 -2.01 -8.36
N LYS A 15 -16.80 -1.25 -9.23
CA LYS A 15 -16.25 -0.50 -10.36
C LYS A 15 -15.41 0.70 -9.91
N PHE A 16 -14.54 1.18 -10.81
CA PHE A 16 -13.90 2.48 -10.63
C PHE A 16 -14.94 3.61 -10.62
N PRO A 17 -14.71 4.71 -9.89
CA PRO A 17 -15.52 5.91 -10.06
C PRO A 17 -15.38 6.44 -11.49
N GLU A 18 -16.43 7.10 -11.95
CA GLU A 18 -16.57 7.57 -13.33
C GLU A 18 -17.04 9.01 -13.36
N GLU A 19 -16.44 9.82 -14.23
CA GLU A 19 -16.85 11.20 -14.50
C GLU A 19 -16.85 11.41 -16.02
N ASN A 20 -17.96 11.89 -16.57
CA ASN A 20 -18.12 12.15 -18.02
C ASN A 20 -17.72 10.95 -18.90
N GLY A 21 -18.12 9.73 -18.51
CA GLY A 21 -17.79 8.50 -19.26
C GLY A 21 -16.36 7.99 -19.05
N LYS A 22 -15.53 8.69 -18.27
CA LYS A 22 -14.13 8.33 -18.04
C LYS A 22 -13.92 7.86 -16.61
N LYS A 23 -13.39 6.65 -16.47
CA LYS A 23 -13.04 6.06 -15.19
C LYS A 23 -11.71 6.60 -14.68
N PHE A 24 -11.57 6.69 -13.37
CA PHE A 24 -10.37 7.24 -12.75
C PHE A 24 -10.02 6.55 -11.41
N ILE A 25 -8.75 6.67 -11.02
CA ILE A 25 -8.31 6.43 -9.64
C ILE A 25 -8.37 7.77 -8.90
N PRO A 26 -9.09 7.88 -7.76
CA PRO A 26 -9.02 9.06 -6.91
C PRO A 26 -7.59 9.29 -6.44
N GLY A 27 -7.12 10.54 -6.52
CA GLY A 27 -5.79 10.93 -6.03
C GLY A 27 -5.56 10.60 -4.56
N SER A 28 -6.62 10.48 -3.77
CA SER A 28 -6.55 10.01 -2.38
C SER A 28 -5.95 8.61 -2.26
N GLU A 29 -6.22 7.69 -3.20
CA GLU A 29 -5.67 6.32 -3.18
C GLU A 29 -4.15 6.34 -3.36
N ILE A 30 -3.65 7.18 -4.27
CA ILE A 30 -2.23 7.35 -4.51
C ILE A 30 -1.57 8.08 -3.33
N LYS A 31 -2.20 9.14 -2.81
CA LYS A 31 -1.74 9.84 -1.60
C LYS A 31 -1.66 8.90 -0.40
N GLU A 32 -2.61 7.97 -0.25
CA GLU A 32 -2.57 6.96 0.81
C GLU A 32 -1.40 5.99 0.64
N ALA A 33 -1.15 5.48 -0.58
CA ALA A 33 0.01 4.63 -0.83
C ALA A 33 1.34 5.34 -0.51
N ILE A 34 1.47 6.62 -0.87
CA ILE A 34 2.63 7.44 -0.53
C ILE A 34 2.73 7.61 0.99
N LYS A 35 1.63 7.94 1.68
CA LYS A 35 1.60 8.11 3.13
C LYS A 35 2.04 6.85 3.88
N ASP A 36 1.58 5.67 3.46
CA ASP A 36 2.01 4.38 4.03
C ASP A 36 3.53 4.23 3.94
N ALA A 37 4.10 4.56 2.77
CA ALA A 37 5.53 4.50 2.56
C ALA A 37 6.31 5.50 3.42
N LEU A 38 5.82 6.73 3.53
CA LEU A 38 6.43 7.79 4.34
C LEU A 38 6.41 7.44 5.84
N VAL A 39 5.28 6.95 6.35
CA VAL A 39 5.17 6.51 7.76
C VAL A 39 6.19 5.42 8.05
N TYR A 40 6.29 4.42 7.17
CA TYR A 40 7.27 3.35 7.32
C TYR A 40 8.72 3.89 7.29
N TYR A 41 9.03 4.71 6.29
CA TYR A 41 10.38 5.25 6.08
C TYR A 41 10.87 6.10 7.26
N PHE A 42 10.04 7.04 7.73
CA PHE A 42 10.44 7.94 8.81
C PHE A 42 10.56 7.23 10.15
N LEU A 43 9.66 6.31 10.47
CA LEU A 43 9.80 5.50 11.68
C LEU A 43 11.00 4.56 11.65
N LYS A 44 11.43 4.14 10.45
CA LYS A 44 12.66 3.36 10.26
C LYS A 44 13.91 4.20 10.46
N LYS A 45 13.93 5.41 9.90
CA LYS A 45 15.12 6.28 9.84
C LYS A 45 15.34 7.08 11.13
N ASP A 46 14.27 7.59 11.74
CA ASP A 46 14.33 8.42 12.94
C ASP A 46 14.01 7.59 14.20
N LYS A 47 15.07 7.23 14.94
CA LYS A 47 14.97 6.46 16.19
C LYS A 47 14.22 7.23 17.29
N ALA A 48 14.33 8.56 17.34
CA ALA A 48 13.67 9.38 18.35
C ALA A 48 12.16 9.43 18.07
N LEU A 49 11.75 9.69 16.82
CA LEU A 49 10.36 9.63 16.38
C LEU A 49 9.77 8.24 16.61
N ASN A 50 10.49 7.18 16.23
CA ASN A 50 10.06 5.79 16.47
C ASN A 50 9.79 5.53 17.96
N THR A 51 10.71 5.96 18.84
CA THR A 51 10.56 5.81 20.28
C THR A 51 9.35 6.59 20.80
N LYS A 52 9.16 7.83 20.33
CA LYS A 52 8.01 8.68 20.65
C LYS A 52 6.70 8.00 20.27
N VAL A 53 6.58 7.47 19.05
CA VAL A 53 5.37 6.79 18.57
C VAL A 53 5.14 5.48 19.33
N LYS A 54 6.18 4.67 19.58
CA LYS A 54 6.06 3.46 20.41
C LYS A 54 5.54 3.79 21.81
N ASN A 55 6.07 4.83 22.45
CA ASN A 55 5.62 5.28 23.77
C ASN A 55 4.17 5.75 23.75
N TYR A 56 3.76 6.48 22.70
CA TYR A 56 2.36 6.82 22.48
C TYR A 56 1.49 5.55 22.41
N VAL A 57 1.81 4.57 21.56
CA VAL A 57 1.00 3.34 21.45
C VAL A 57 0.93 2.56 22.77
N LYS A 58 2.04 2.48 23.52
CA LYS A 58 2.10 1.82 24.84
C LYS A 58 1.16 2.48 25.85
N ARG A 59 1.16 3.81 25.90
CA ARG A 59 0.37 4.61 26.86
C ARG A 59 -1.05 4.91 26.37
N HIS A 60 -1.33 4.69 25.08
CA HIS A 60 -2.60 5.02 24.45
C HIS A 60 -3.78 4.31 25.11
N LYS A 61 -4.86 5.06 25.36
CA LYS A 61 -6.14 4.49 25.80
C LYS A 61 -6.97 4.13 24.56
N ARG A 62 -7.87 3.15 24.67
CA ARG A 62 -8.68 2.71 23.52
C ARG A 62 -9.50 3.88 22.98
N THR A 63 -9.27 4.23 21.72
CA THR A 63 -10.11 5.16 20.93
C THR A 63 -10.70 4.40 19.74
N SER A 64 -11.22 5.09 18.71
CA SER A 64 -11.52 4.42 17.44
C SER A 64 -10.21 4.10 16.70
N LEU A 65 -10.16 2.97 16.01
CA LEU A 65 -8.96 2.56 15.25
C LEU A 65 -8.54 3.63 14.24
N ARG A 66 -9.51 4.23 13.55
CA ARG A 66 -9.26 5.34 12.61
C ARG A 66 -8.59 6.53 13.27
N LYS A 67 -9.02 6.91 14.49
CA LYS A 67 -8.40 8.01 15.24
C LYS A 67 -6.98 7.65 15.67
N PHE A 68 -6.77 6.42 16.16
CA PHE A 68 -5.45 5.94 16.54
C PHE A 68 -4.42 5.98 15.40
N VAL A 69 -4.80 5.51 14.21
CA VAL A 69 -3.93 5.54 13.02
C VAL A 69 -3.63 6.98 12.60
N ARG A 70 -4.64 7.85 12.57
CA ARG A 70 -4.47 9.28 12.26
C ARG A 70 -3.55 9.99 13.25
N GLU A 71 -3.58 9.63 14.52
CA GLU A 71 -2.67 10.21 15.53
C GLU A 71 -1.21 9.78 15.27
N ILE A 72 -0.96 8.54 14.85
CA ILE A 72 0.38 8.10 14.42
C ILE A 72 0.84 8.85 13.18
N GLU A 73 -0.01 8.92 12.15
CA GLU A 73 0.28 9.68 10.92
C GLU A 73 0.60 11.12 11.25
N LYS A 74 -0.20 11.78 12.10
CA LYS A 74 0.02 13.15 12.55
C LYS A 74 1.37 13.31 13.23
N MET A 75 1.73 12.42 14.16
CA MET A 75 3.03 12.47 14.84
C MET A 75 4.22 12.38 13.87
N VAL A 76 4.11 11.53 12.83
CA VAL A 76 5.14 11.39 11.81
C VAL A 76 5.15 12.60 10.89
N PHE A 77 3.98 13.08 10.47
CA PHE A 77 3.86 14.12 9.46
C PHE A 77 4.13 15.52 10.00
N GLU A 78 3.93 15.76 11.30
CA GLU A 78 4.40 16.98 11.95
C GLU A 78 5.92 17.10 11.98
N ALA A 79 6.63 15.96 12.13
CA ALA A 79 8.09 15.95 12.14
C ALA A 79 8.71 16.22 10.76
N GLU A 80 7.95 15.95 9.69
CA GLU A 80 8.40 15.99 8.29
C GLU A 80 7.50 16.89 7.43
N LYS A 81 6.89 17.90 8.07
CA LYS A 81 5.79 18.70 7.53
C LYS A 81 6.14 19.35 6.19
N GLU A 82 7.27 20.03 6.11
CA GLU A 82 7.72 20.73 4.90
C GLU A 82 7.80 19.79 3.69
N PHE A 83 8.38 18.61 3.89
CA PHE A 83 8.50 17.63 2.84
C PHE A 83 7.14 17.06 2.42
N ILE A 84 6.28 16.73 3.39
CA ILE A 84 4.97 16.13 3.12
C ILE A 84 4.02 17.11 2.43
N GLU A 85 4.00 18.37 2.85
CA GLU A 85 3.18 19.42 2.24
C GLU A 85 3.64 19.75 0.82
N SER A 86 4.90 19.47 0.47
CA SER A 86 5.38 19.63 -0.90
C SER A 86 4.87 18.56 -1.88
N ILE A 87 4.26 17.47 -1.39
CA ILE A 87 3.81 16.36 -2.23
C ILE A 87 2.43 16.65 -2.79
N GLU A 88 2.37 16.93 -4.09
CA GLU A 88 1.12 17.15 -4.81
C GLU A 88 0.79 15.95 -5.68
N VAL A 89 -0.46 15.51 -5.61
CA VAL A 89 -1.04 14.46 -6.47
C VAL A 89 -2.38 14.97 -6.99
N PRO A 90 -2.66 14.84 -8.31
CA PRO A 90 -3.91 15.22 -8.93
C PRO A 90 -5.09 14.57 -8.23
N GLU A 91 -6.23 15.26 -8.17
CA GLU A 91 -7.43 14.72 -7.53
C GLU A 91 -7.99 13.48 -8.23
N LYS A 92 -7.76 13.36 -9.55
CA LYS A 92 -8.22 12.25 -10.38
C LYS A 92 -7.11 11.86 -11.34
N VAL A 93 -6.86 10.55 -11.45
CA VAL A 93 -5.96 9.96 -12.44
C VAL A 93 -6.81 9.13 -13.39
N TYR A 94 -7.07 9.65 -14.58
CA TYR A 94 -7.93 9.00 -15.57
C TYR A 94 -7.26 7.75 -16.15
N LEU A 95 -8.07 6.72 -16.37
CA LEU A 95 -7.63 5.42 -16.85
C LEU A 95 -8.00 5.25 -18.33
N SER A 96 -7.14 4.57 -19.09
CA SER A 96 -7.49 4.12 -20.43
C SER A 96 -8.55 3.01 -20.34
N SER A 97 -9.57 3.07 -21.19
CA SER A 97 -10.65 2.06 -21.23
C SER A 97 -10.12 0.67 -21.55
N GLU A 98 -9.10 0.57 -22.40
CA GLU A 98 -8.43 -0.68 -22.79
C GLU A 98 -7.76 -1.40 -21.61
N GLY A 99 -7.32 -0.64 -20.61
CA GLY A 99 -6.71 -1.17 -19.41
C GLY A 99 -7.72 -1.68 -18.38
N ILE A 100 -9.02 -1.43 -18.56
CA ILE A 100 -10.06 -1.77 -17.58
C ILE A 100 -10.75 -3.06 -17.99
N LYS A 101 -10.72 -4.07 -17.12
CA LYS A 101 -11.34 -5.38 -17.35
C LYS A 101 -12.11 -5.82 -16.11
N GLU A 102 -13.20 -6.56 -16.30
CA GLU A 102 -13.83 -7.28 -15.20
C GLU A 102 -13.11 -8.62 -14.99
N LYS A 103 -12.68 -8.88 -13.77
CA LYS A 103 -12.00 -10.13 -13.41
C LYS A 103 -12.55 -10.72 -12.12
N VAL A 104 -12.40 -12.04 -12.00
CA VAL A 104 -12.56 -12.72 -10.71
C VAL A 104 -11.33 -12.43 -9.87
N VAL A 105 -11.60 -12.05 -8.63
CA VAL A 105 -10.61 -11.68 -7.62
C VAL A 105 -10.84 -12.57 -6.42
N GLU A 106 -9.77 -13.13 -5.89
CA GLU A 106 -9.80 -14.03 -4.73
C GLU A 106 -9.11 -13.39 -3.53
N VAL A 107 -9.59 -13.73 -2.34
CA VAL A 107 -9.00 -13.27 -1.08
C VAL A 107 -8.24 -14.44 -0.45
N TYR A 108 -6.92 -14.39 -0.55
CA TYR A 108 -6.05 -15.41 0.00
C TYR A 108 -5.72 -15.11 1.48
N ASP A 109 -6.13 -15.97 2.41
CA ASP A 109 -5.81 -15.85 3.84
C ASP A 109 -4.37 -16.33 4.09
N LEU A 110 -3.48 -15.38 4.38
CA LEU A 110 -2.05 -15.61 4.61
C LEU A 110 -1.75 -16.48 5.83
N LYS A 111 -2.67 -16.56 6.80
CA LYS A 111 -2.50 -17.37 8.01
C LYS A 111 -3.01 -18.79 7.81
N ARG A 112 -4.19 -18.95 7.20
CA ARG A 112 -4.79 -20.26 6.90
C ARG A 112 -4.17 -20.93 5.67
N LYS A 113 -3.50 -20.14 4.81
CA LYS A 113 -2.95 -20.57 3.52
C LYS A 113 -4.03 -21.14 2.59
N ASP A 114 -5.17 -20.44 2.54
CA ASP A 114 -6.35 -20.87 1.79
C ASP A 114 -7.16 -19.66 1.30
N PHE A 115 -7.93 -19.86 0.23
CA PHE A 115 -8.83 -18.85 -0.32
C PHE A 115 -10.13 -18.84 0.48
N LYS A 116 -10.44 -17.70 1.11
CA LYS A 116 -11.62 -17.58 1.98
C LYS A 116 -12.83 -16.96 1.29
N ASP A 117 -12.63 -16.31 0.15
CA ASP A 117 -13.68 -15.53 -0.53
C ASP A 117 -13.24 -15.21 -1.98
N TYR A 118 -14.21 -14.92 -2.84
CA TYR A 118 -13.99 -14.44 -4.20
C TYR A 118 -15.11 -13.49 -4.64
N PHE A 119 -14.80 -12.56 -5.53
CA PHE A 119 -15.77 -11.62 -6.09
C PHE A 119 -15.35 -11.17 -7.49
N LYS A 120 -16.30 -10.68 -8.28
CA LYS A 120 -15.99 -9.99 -9.54
C LYS A 120 -15.73 -8.51 -9.27
N SER A 121 -14.70 -7.96 -9.89
CA SER A 121 -14.36 -6.55 -9.78
C SER A 121 -13.80 -6.03 -11.10
N GLU A 122 -13.94 -4.72 -11.31
CA GLU A 122 -13.11 -4.05 -12.29
C GLU A 122 -11.68 -3.96 -11.78
N VAL A 123 -10.74 -4.25 -12.67
CA VAL A 123 -9.31 -4.08 -12.45
C VAL A 123 -8.74 -3.23 -13.56
N PHE A 124 -7.69 -2.48 -13.24
CA PHE A 124 -6.90 -1.71 -14.18
C PHE A 124 -5.50 -2.31 -14.33
N GLU A 125 -5.10 -2.51 -15.58
CA GLU A 125 -3.76 -2.92 -15.98
C GLU A 125 -3.32 -2.05 -17.16
N GLY A 126 -2.11 -1.49 -17.08
CA GLY A 126 -1.58 -0.62 -18.12
C GLY A 126 -0.99 0.66 -17.55
N VAL A 127 -1.13 1.74 -18.31
CA VAL A 127 -0.47 3.03 -18.05
C VAL A 127 -1.53 4.12 -17.89
N ALA A 128 -1.40 4.93 -16.84
CA ALA A 128 -2.20 6.14 -16.67
C ALA A 128 -1.27 7.35 -16.54
N GLU A 129 -1.56 8.43 -17.26
CA GLU A 129 -0.76 9.64 -17.22
C GLU A 129 -1.18 10.53 -16.05
N PHE A 130 -0.19 11.00 -15.27
CA PHE A 130 -0.40 11.93 -14.16
C PHE A 130 0.91 12.61 -13.75
N GLU A 131 0.86 13.56 -12.82
CA GLU A 131 2.06 14.23 -12.34
C GLU A 131 2.11 14.17 -10.81
N VAL A 132 3.22 13.69 -10.24
CA VAL A 132 3.48 13.84 -8.79
C VAL A 132 4.57 14.88 -8.63
N LYS A 133 4.28 15.95 -7.89
CA LYS A 133 5.28 16.96 -7.52
C LYS A 133 5.76 16.69 -6.10
N ALA A 134 7.04 16.92 -5.86
CA ALA A 134 7.67 16.88 -4.54
C ALA A 134 8.93 17.74 -4.57
N ASN A 135 9.20 18.51 -3.51
CA ASN A 135 10.41 19.32 -3.43
C ASN A 135 11.70 18.48 -3.34
N ASN A 136 11.59 17.24 -2.86
CA ASN A 136 12.69 16.29 -2.73
C ASN A 136 12.30 14.92 -3.29
N TYR A 137 12.42 14.80 -4.61
CA TYR A 137 12.05 13.58 -5.34
C TYR A 137 12.85 12.35 -4.88
N GLU A 138 14.14 12.50 -4.60
CA GLU A 138 14.99 11.40 -4.13
C GLU A 138 14.59 10.87 -2.74
N LYS A 139 14.12 11.75 -1.86
CA LYS A 139 13.58 11.36 -0.55
C LYS A 139 12.26 10.60 -0.70
N LEU A 140 11.37 11.03 -1.61
CA LEU A 140 10.13 10.32 -1.91
C LEU A 140 10.43 8.93 -2.49
N ARG A 141 11.32 8.88 -3.48
CA ARG A 141 11.82 7.64 -4.09
C ARG A 141 12.36 6.67 -3.05
N SER A 142 13.27 7.14 -2.19
CA SER A 142 13.87 6.33 -1.11
C SER A 142 12.82 5.78 -0.14
N ALA A 143 11.81 6.58 0.22
CA ALA A 143 10.76 6.15 1.13
C ALA A 143 9.88 5.05 0.52
N CYS A 144 9.46 5.26 -0.73
CA CYS A 144 8.65 4.33 -1.50
C CYS A 144 9.37 2.99 -1.71
N HIS A 145 10.64 3.00 -2.13
CA HIS A 145 11.45 1.78 -2.22
C HIS A 145 11.57 1.05 -0.89
N SER A 146 11.98 1.76 0.17
CA SER A 146 12.16 1.15 1.49
C SER A 146 10.89 0.46 1.99
N TYR A 147 9.71 1.04 1.73
CA TYR A 147 8.42 0.44 2.09
C TYR A 147 8.04 -0.73 1.17
N ALA A 148 8.07 -0.52 -0.15
CA ALA A 148 7.59 -1.49 -1.12
C ALA A 148 8.43 -2.79 -1.10
N GLU A 149 9.75 -2.67 -1.02
CA GLU A 149 10.65 -3.84 -0.91
C GLU A 149 10.36 -4.63 0.37
N ALA A 150 10.25 -3.93 1.50
CA ALA A 150 10.01 -4.57 2.77
C ALA A 150 8.62 -5.24 2.80
N LEU A 151 7.59 -4.61 2.21
CA LEU A 151 6.26 -5.21 2.08
C LEU A 151 6.30 -6.44 1.18
N ALA A 152 6.96 -6.36 0.01
CA ALA A 152 7.09 -7.49 -0.91
C ALA A 152 7.85 -8.67 -0.29
N HIS A 153 8.93 -8.41 0.47
CA HIS A 153 9.62 -9.44 1.25
C HIS A 153 8.74 -10.06 2.34
N ALA A 154 7.94 -9.25 3.04
CA ALA A 154 7.03 -9.74 4.07
C ALA A 154 5.94 -10.62 3.45
N GLU A 155 5.35 -10.20 2.34
CA GLU A 155 4.37 -11.00 1.59
C GLU A 155 5.00 -12.31 1.09
N LEU A 156 6.17 -12.27 0.43
CA LEU A 156 6.90 -13.45 -0.04
C LEU A 156 7.10 -14.48 1.08
N THR A 157 7.49 -14.03 2.27
CA THR A 157 7.68 -14.92 3.43
C THR A 157 6.38 -15.63 3.82
N LEU A 158 5.24 -14.95 3.70
CA LEU A 158 3.93 -15.48 4.05
C LEU A 158 3.35 -16.39 2.95
N VAL A 159 3.73 -16.18 1.69
CA VAL A 159 3.28 -16.98 0.54
C VAL A 159 4.34 -17.94 -0.01
N ARG A 160 5.45 -18.17 0.72
CA ARG A 160 6.59 -18.97 0.23
C ARG A 160 6.24 -20.40 -0.20
N ASP A 161 5.19 -20.97 0.41
CA ASP A 161 4.71 -22.33 0.11
C ASP A 161 3.56 -22.33 -0.91
N HIS A 162 3.20 -21.18 -1.47
CA HIS A 162 2.19 -21.02 -2.50
C HIS A 162 2.88 -20.67 -3.84
N PRO A 163 2.43 -21.19 -4.99
CA PRO A 163 3.07 -20.93 -6.30
C PRO A 163 3.27 -19.44 -6.61
N ILE A 164 2.40 -18.56 -6.11
CA ILE A 164 2.51 -17.10 -6.27
C ILE A 164 3.81 -16.53 -5.70
N GLY A 165 4.36 -17.11 -4.63
CA GLY A 165 5.60 -16.64 -4.03
C GLY A 165 6.77 -16.76 -5.01
N GLU A 166 6.85 -17.89 -5.70
CA GLU A 166 7.85 -18.12 -6.75
C GLU A 166 7.53 -17.36 -8.04
N ILE A 167 6.31 -17.51 -8.56
CA ILE A 167 5.92 -17.02 -9.88
C ILE A 167 5.91 -15.49 -9.93
N PHE A 168 5.48 -14.85 -8.83
CA PHE A 168 5.22 -13.42 -8.81
C PHE A 168 6.14 -12.68 -7.85
N HIS A 169 6.17 -13.01 -6.56
CA HIS A 169 6.88 -12.18 -5.57
C HIS A 169 8.41 -12.19 -5.73
N LYS A 170 9.03 -13.32 -6.13
CA LYS A 170 10.46 -13.35 -6.45
C LYS A 170 10.81 -12.43 -7.62
N ASN A 171 10.02 -12.51 -8.70
CA ASN A 171 10.21 -11.67 -9.89
C ASN A 171 9.97 -10.19 -9.58
N LEU A 172 8.87 -9.89 -8.86
CA LEU A 172 8.55 -8.56 -8.38
C LEU A 172 9.70 -7.91 -7.62
N LEU A 173 10.33 -8.62 -6.67
CA LEU A 173 11.47 -8.10 -5.90
C LEU A 173 12.70 -7.83 -6.78
N SER A 174 12.89 -8.60 -7.85
CA SER A 174 13.97 -8.37 -8.81
C SER A 174 13.71 -7.15 -9.68
N GLU A 175 12.49 -7.03 -10.21
CA GLU A 175 12.08 -5.92 -11.08
C GLU A 175 12.01 -4.59 -10.32
N MET A 176 11.49 -4.61 -9.09
CA MET A 176 11.26 -3.41 -8.27
C MET A 176 12.53 -2.61 -8.02
N LYS A 177 13.71 -3.24 -7.96
CA LYS A 177 15.00 -2.55 -7.83
C LYS A 177 15.24 -1.50 -8.91
N ASN A 178 14.66 -1.69 -10.09
CA ASN A 178 14.79 -0.80 -11.23
C ASN A 178 13.63 0.19 -11.36
N TRP A 179 12.59 0.08 -10.52
CA TRP A 179 11.46 1.00 -10.56
C TRP A 179 11.89 2.39 -10.05
N GLU A 180 11.28 3.44 -10.57
CA GLU A 180 11.57 4.80 -10.10
C GLU A 180 10.93 5.02 -8.73
N ILE A 181 9.60 5.05 -8.61
CA ILE A 181 8.88 5.11 -7.32
C ILE A 181 7.88 3.95 -7.23
N PRO A 182 8.20 2.87 -6.49
CA PRO A 182 7.29 1.75 -6.30
C PRO A 182 6.19 2.11 -5.30
N LEU A 183 4.93 1.81 -5.63
CA LEU A 183 3.78 2.03 -4.77
C LEU A 183 2.89 0.79 -4.71
N ARG A 184 2.10 0.70 -3.65
CA ARG A 184 1.05 -0.31 -3.47
C ARG A 184 -0.30 0.39 -3.39
N VAL A 185 -0.99 0.53 -4.52
CA VAL A 185 -2.19 1.35 -4.69
C VAL A 185 -3.46 0.51 -4.66
N GLY A 186 -4.51 1.05 -4.04
CA GLY A 186 -5.86 0.49 -4.05
C GLY A 186 -6.08 -0.65 -3.06
N PHE A 187 -7.06 -1.50 -3.36
CA PHE A 187 -7.51 -2.60 -2.54
C PHE A 187 -6.66 -3.86 -2.77
N TRP A 188 -5.54 -3.93 -2.06
CA TRP A 188 -4.61 -5.07 -2.10
C TRP A 188 -4.69 -6.00 -0.87
N THR A 189 -5.40 -5.57 0.18
CA THR A 189 -5.64 -6.36 1.40
C THR A 189 -7.00 -6.04 2.01
N THR A 190 -7.59 -7.00 2.73
CA THR A 190 -8.78 -6.75 3.55
C THR A 190 -8.44 -6.19 4.94
N ALA A 191 -7.16 -5.92 5.22
CA ALA A 191 -6.74 -5.37 6.50
C ALA A 191 -7.20 -3.91 6.61
N PRO A 192 -7.89 -3.51 7.69
CA PRO A 192 -8.53 -2.18 7.79
C PRO A 192 -7.54 -1.01 7.84
N PHE A 193 -6.25 -1.27 8.05
CA PHE A 193 -5.18 -0.26 8.07
C PHE A 193 -4.27 -0.35 6.84
N GLY A 194 -4.52 -1.27 5.90
CA GLY A 194 -3.63 -1.50 4.75
C GLY A 194 -2.19 -1.74 5.20
N GLY A 195 -1.29 -0.84 4.79
CA GLY A 195 0.12 -0.83 5.17
C GLY A 195 0.51 0.22 6.20
N ARG A 196 -0.43 1.06 6.67
CA ARG A 196 -0.15 2.20 7.58
C ARG A 196 0.62 1.85 8.84
N LEU A 197 0.42 0.64 9.36
CA LEU A 197 1.08 0.14 10.57
C LEU A 197 2.17 -0.90 10.29
N PHE A 198 2.62 -0.99 9.04
CA PHE A 198 3.59 -1.99 8.58
C PHE A 198 4.88 -1.98 9.41
N TRP A 199 5.38 -0.79 9.75
CA TRP A 199 6.58 -0.64 10.58
C TRP A 199 6.52 -1.43 11.89
N PHE A 200 5.33 -1.55 12.49
CA PHE A 200 5.14 -2.24 13.76
C PHE A 200 4.89 -3.74 13.63
N TRP A 201 4.86 -4.31 12.42
CA TRP A 201 4.61 -5.75 12.25
C TRP A 201 5.68 -6.63 12.91
N GLY A 202 6.93 -6.17 12.98
CA GLY A 202 8.01 -6.87 13.67
C GLY A 202 8.00 -6.69 15.20
N ASP A 203 7.34 -5.64 15.71
CA ASP A 203 7.38 -5.29 17.12
C ASP A 203 6.31 -6.04 17.93
N LYS A 204 6.71 -7.16 18.55
CA LYS A 204 5.80 -8.04 19.32
C LYS A 204 5.08 -7.29 20.44
N GLU A 205 5.74 -6.35 21.11
CA GLU A 205 5.16 -5.59 22.22
C GLU A 205 4.06 -4.67 21.73
N ILE A 206 4.34 -3.89 20.68
CA ILE A 206 3.39 -2.97 20.06
C ILE A 206 2.21 -3.74 19.45
N ARG A 207 2.46 -4.83 18.72
CA ARG A 207 1.39 -5.70 18.20
C ARG A 207 0.48 -6.21 19.31
N ASN A 208 1.05 -6.72 20.41
CA ASN A 208 0.26 -7.23 21.53
C ASN A 208 -0.55 -6.12 22.22
N ARG A 209 -0.01 -4.89 22.27
CA ARG A 209 -0.76 -3.74 22.77
C ARG A 209 -1.95 -3.42 21.86
N ILE A 210 -1.74 -3.32 20.55
CA ILE A 210 -2.82 -3.02 19.59
C ILE A 210 -3.86 -4.15 19.59
N ARG A 211 -3.44 -5.42 19.67
CA ARG A 211 -4.36 -6.56 19.79
C ARG A 211 -5.22 -6.48 21.04
N ARG A 212 -4.66 -6.11 22.20
CA ARG A 212 -5.45 -5.89 23.43
C ARG A 212 -6.43 -4.73 23.28
N LEU A 213 -6.01 -3.63 22.67
CA LEU A 213 -6.84 -2.42 22.51
C LEU A 213 -7.98 -2.62 21.51
N TYR A 214 -7.76 -3.32 20.40
CA TYR A 214 -8.71 -3.36 19.28
C TYR A 214 -9.21 -4.76 18.91
N ARG A 215 -8.70 -5.83 19.55
CA ARG A 215 -8.97 -7.23 19.19
C ARG A 215 -8.59 -7.56 17.73
N LEU A 216 -7.58 -6.87 17.20
CA LEU A 216 -7.11 -6.99 15.81
C LEU A 216 -5.59 -7.21 15.77
N ASP A 217 -5.12 -8.05 14.85
CA ASP A 217 -3.70 -8.12 14.50
C ASP A 217 -3.42 -7.09 13.41
N ILE A 218 -2.33 -6.35 13.55
CA ILE A 218 -1.94 -5.34 12.56
C ILE A 218 -1.24 -5.93 11.33
N ARG A 219 -0.92 -7.22 11.32
CA ARG A 219 -0.42 -7.87 10.09
C ARG A 219 -1.60 -8.16 9.17
N PRO A 220 -1.44 -8.03 7.84
CA PRO A 220 -2.48 -8.38 6.89
C PRO A 220 -2.80 -9.84 7.07
N ARG A 221 -4.08 -10.12 7.29
CA ARG A 221 -4.57 -11.49 7.35
C ARG A 221 -4.73 -12.08 5.96
N SER A 222 -4.88 -11.24 4.95
CA SER A 222 -5.08 -11.67 3.57
C SER A 222 -4.53 -10.67 2.57
N VAL A 223 -4.24 -11.18 1.37
CA VAL A 223 -3.90 -10.39 0.18
C VAL A 223 -4.93 -10.64 -0.90
N ILE A 224 -5.10 -9.66 -1.77
CA ILE A 224 -5.98 -9.74 -2.92
C ILE A 224 -5.22 -10.34 -4.09
N TYR A 225 -5.75 -11.41 -4.64
CA TYR A 225 -5.15 -12.22 -5.71
C TYR A 225 -6.03 -12.19 -6.96
N VAL A 226 -5.42 -12.08 -8.13
CA VAL A 226 -6.11 -12.18 -9.42
C VAL A 226 -5.61 -13.45 -10.12
N PRO A 227 -6.38 -14.56 -10.06
CA PRO A 227 -5.93 -15.86 -10.54
C PRO A 227 -5.55 -15.90 -12.02
N SER A 228 -6.31 -15.21 -12.87
CA SER A 228 -6.04 -15.18 -14.31
C SER A 228 -4.67 -14.59 -14.64
N GLU A 229 -4.18 -13.67 -13.81
CA GLU A 229 -2.86 -13.03 -13.98
C GLU A 229 -1.77 -13.71 -13.17
N LYS A 230 -2.14 -14.55 -12.21
CA LYS A 230 -1.24 -15.11 -11.21
C LYS A 230 -0.48 -14.05 -10.40
N LYS A 231 -1.10 -12.90 -10.14
CA LYS A 231 -0.50 -11.75 -9.42
C LYS A 231 -1.32 -11.33 -8.20
N THR A 232 -0.66 -10.79 -7.18
CA THR A 232 -1.37 -10.00 -6.14
C THR A 232 -1.63 -8.59 -6.64
N ALA A 233 -2.77 -8.02 -6.30
CA ALA A 233 -3.23 -6.74 -6.84
C ALA A 233 -2.59 -5.52 -6.20
N GLY A 234 -2.31 -4.46 -6.97
CA GLY A 234 -1.99 -3.12 -6.49
C GLY A 234 -0.52 -2.69 -6.57
N TRP A 235 0.41 -3.53 -7.03
CA TRP A 235 1.80 -3.11 -7.29
C TRP A 235 1.87 -2.20 -8.52
N THR A 236 2.36 -0.98 -8.31
CA THR A 236 2.48 0.06 -9.33
C THR A 236 3.83 0.76 -9.25
N GLU A 237 4.22 1.45 -10.31
CA GLU A 237 5.38 2.35 -10.35
C GLU A 237 4.94 3.74 -10.82
N VAL A 238 5.46 4.79 -10.19
CA VAL A 238 5.44 6.14 -10.75
C VAL A 238 6.76 6.39 -11.43
N LYS A 239 6.72 6.65 -12.73
CA LYS A 239 7.89 6.87 -13.58
C LYS A 239 7.82 8.22 -14.28
N LYS A 240 8.93 8.95 -14.34
CA LYS A 240 9.07 10.15 -15.17
C LYS A 240 8.99 9.78 -16.65
N ASP A 241 8.41 10.68 -17.42
CA ASP A 241 8.53 10.58 -18.87
C ASP A 241 10.00 10.81 -19.23
N ALA A 242 10.54 9.90 -20.05
CA ALA A 242 11.90 9.99 -20.56
C ALA A 242 12.01 11.11 -21.61
#